data_AF-A0A6G3XDD2-F1
#
_entry.id   AF-A0A6G3XDD2-F1
#
_cell.length_a   1.000
_cell.length_b   1.000
_cell.length_c   1.000
_cell.angle_alpha   90.00
_cell.angle_beta   90.00
_cell.angle_gamma   90.00
#
_symmetry.space_group_name_H-M   'P 1'
#
loop_
_entity.id
_entity.type
_entity.pdbx_description
1 polymer ?
#
loop_
_entity_poly.entity_id
_entity_poly.type
_entity_poly.pdbx_seq_one_letter_code
_entity_poly.pdbx_strand_id
1 'polypeptide(L)' 'GQQIGLSGSTGNSTGPHLHFEVRTGPSYGSDVDPIAYLRQHGVSV' A
#
# COMPACT_ATOMS: atom_id res chain seq x y z
N GLY A 1 7.62 6.79 -11.86
CA GLY A 1 6.76 5.58 -11.86
C GLY A 1 5.80 5.62 -13.02
N GLN A 2 5.09 4.51 -13.28
CA GLN A 2 3.99 4.43 -14.25
C GLN A 2 2.65 4.55 -13.52
N GLN A 3 1.68 5.27 -14.11
CA GLN A 3 0.33 5.33 -13.57
C GLN A 3 -0.41 4.00 -13.83
N ILE A 4 -1.04 3.46 -12.78
CA ILE A 4 -1.76 2.18 -12.84
C ILE A 4 -3.25 2.30 -12.48
N GLY A 5 -3.71 3.48 -12.06
CA GLY A 5 -5.10 3.70 -11.65
C GLY A 5 -5.30 5.05 -10.98
N LEU A 6 -6.52 5.26 -10.47
CA LEU A 6 -6.93 6.43 -9.67
C LEU A 6 -7.41 5.94 -8.29
N SER A 7 -7.26 6.78 -7.26
CA SER A 7 -7.79 6.50 -5.91
C SER A 7 -9.33 6.52 -5.89
N GLY A 8 -9.93 5.86 -4.90
CA GLY A 8 -11.39 5.74 -4.79
C GLY A 8 -11.87 5.45 -3.37
N SER A 9 -13.07 4.89 -3.23
CA SER A 9 -13.68 4.53 -1.94
C SER A 9 -14.62 3.32 -2.05
N THR A 10 -14.23 2.30 -2.81
CA THR A 10 -14.98 1.04 -2.93
C THR A 10 -14.58 0.05 -1.83
N GLY A 11 -15.51 -0.81 -1.40
CA GLY A 11 -15.26 -1.80 -0.34
C GLY A 11 -15.45 -1.26 1.08
N ASN A 12 -14.65 -1.75 2.04
CA ASN A 12 -14.68 -1.28 3.43
C ASN A 12 -13.87 0.01 3.55
N SER A 13 -14.54 1.16 3.44
CA SER A 13 -13.93 2.49 3.49
C SER A 13 -14.90 3.51 4.09
N THR A 14 -14.36 4.51 4.80
CA THR A 14 -15.13 5.65 5.33
C THR A 14 -15.05 6.90 4.44
N GLY A 15 -14.20 6.90 3.42
CA GLY A 15 -14.06 8.01 2.47
C GLY A 15 -12.90 7.82 1.47
N PRO A 16 -12.73 8.72 0.50
CA PRO A 16 -11.74 8.55 -0.57
C PRO A 16 -10.28 8.53 -0.07
N HIS A 17 -9.58 7.41 -0.26
CA HIS A 17 -8.15 7.25 0.01
C HIS A 17 -7.57 6.06 -0.78
N LEU A 18 -6.26 5.82 -0.64
CA LEU A 18 -5.59 4.62 -1.17
C LEU A 18 -5.05 3.81 0.01
N HIS A 19 -5.47 2.56 0.13
CA HIS A 19 -4.81 1.59 1.01
C HIS A 19 -3.60 1.00 0.29
N PHE A 20 -2.45 0.99 0.95
CA PHE A 20 -1.21 0.41 0.44
C PHE A 20 -0.64 -0.57 1.46
N GLU A 21 -0.45 -1.82 1.06
CA GLU A 21 0.06 -2.92 1.88
C GLU A 21 1.27 -3.54 1.16
N VAL A 22 2.30 -3.89 1.94
CA VAL A 22 3.45 -4.65 1.44
C VAL A 22 3.41 -6.02 2.11
N ARG A 23 3.57 -7.07 1.30
CA ARG A 23 3.54 -8.47 1.76
C ARG A 23 4.72 -9.24 1.21
N THR A 24 5.23 -10.17 2.00
CA THR A 24 6.29 -11.11 1.59
C THR A 24 5.74 -12.39 0.95
N GLY A 25 4.43 -12.62 1.02
CA GLY A 25 3.76 -13.76 0.39
C GLY A 25 2.26 -13.53 0.18
N PRO A 26 1.52 -14.52 -0.33
CA PRO A 26 0.08 -14.39 -0.61
C PRO A 26 -0.80 -14.54 0.64
N SER A 27 -0.28 -15.21 1.68
CA SER A 27 -1.03 -15.52 2.90
C SER A 27 -1.27 -14.30 3.80
N TYR A 28 -2.35 -14.31 4.56
CA TYR A 28 -2.54 -13.39 5.68
C TYR A 28 -1.44 -13.55 6.73
N GLY A 29 -1.02 -12.46 7.36
CA GLY A 29 0.09 -12.42 8.31
C GLY A 29 1.48 -12.32 7.67
N SER A 30 1.55 -12.14 6.34
CA SER A 30 2.80 -11.88 5.62
C SER A 30 3.06 -10.39 5.38
N ASP A 31 2.21 -9.53 5.95
CA ASP A 31 2.33 -8.09 5.94
C ASP A 31 3.58 -7.60 6.69
N VAL A 32 4.20 -6.55 6.16
CA VAL A 32 5.37 -5.90 6.75
C VAL A 32 5.15 -4.39 6.82
N ASP A 33 5.91 -3.69 7.66
CA ASP A 33 5.82 -2.23 7.78
C ASP A 33 6.07 -1.56 6.41
N PRO A 34 5.04 -0.96 5.77
CA PRO A 34 5.18 -0.38 4.44
C PRO A 34 6.03 0.89 4.47
N ILE A 35 6.12 1.62 5.58
CA ILE A 35 6.90 2.85 5.69
C ILE A 35 8.40 2.51 5.72
N ALA A 36 8.78 1.50 6.52
CA ALA A 36 10.15 0.99 6.51
C ALA A 36 10.55 0.46 5.11
N TYR A 37 9.67 -0.31 4.46
CA TYR A 37 9.89 -0.80 3.11
C TYR A 37 10.09 0.34 2.10
N LEU A 38 9.21 1.34 2.09
CA LEU A 38 9.28 2.48 1.17
C LEU A 38 10.59 3.26 1.34
N ARG A 39 11.01 3.52 2.58
CA ARG A 39 12.28 4.20 2.88
C ARG A 39 13.49 3.41 2.40
N GLN A 40 13.50 2.09 2.57
CA GLN A 40 14.55 1.22 2.04
C GLN A 40 14.64 1.26 0.51
N HIS A 41 13.53 1.57 -0.18
CA HIS A 41 13.46 1.72 -1.63
C HIS A 41 13.62 3.18 -2.10
N GLY A 42 14.13 4.06 -1.22
CA GLY A 42 14.46 5.44 -1.57
C GLY A 42 13.27 6.39 -1.68
N VAL A 43 12.09 5.98 -1.19
CA VAL A 43 10.90 6.84 -1.17
C VAL A 43 10.88 7.64 0.12
N SER A 44 10.79 8.96 0.00
CA SER A 44 10.60 9.86 1.15
C SER A 44 9.12 9.92 1.50
N VAL A 45 8.77 9.41 2.68
CA VAL A 45 7.41 9.34 3.27
C VAL A 45 7.42 9.70 4.75
#